data_AF-A0A4Q3AHR8-F1
#
_entry.id   AF-A0A4Q3AHR8-F1
#
_cell.length_a   1.000
_cell.length_b   1.000
_cell.length_c   1.000
_cell.angle_alpha   90.00
_cell.angle_beta   90.00
_cell.angle_gamma   90.00
#
_symmetry.space_group_name_H-M   'P 1'
#
loop_
_entity.id
_entity.type
_entity.pdbx_description
1 polymer ?
#
loop_
_entity_poly.entity_id
_entity_poly.type
_entity_poly.pdbx_seq_one_letter_code
_entity_poly.pdbx_strand_id
1 'polypeptide(L)'
;MTEFKLRKWQAEALPRWVDQKHRGIVSVVTGGGKTVFSLACIQEASPDTSLIVVPTIALLDQWWEEAASFFGLALDEVNIITGRSQLRSGTINIAVLNTAAR
;
A
#
# COMPACT_ATOMS: atom_id res chain seq x y z
N MET A 1 1.80 -8.69 -17.93
CA MET A 1 1.24 -7.95 -16.79
C MET A 1 0.32 -8.91 -16.06
N THR A 2 0.59 -9.15 -14.78
CA THR A 2 -0.21 -10.06 -13.95
C THR A 2 -1.50 -9.35 -13.58
N GLU A 3 -2.62 -9.77 -14.16
CA GLU A 3 -3.94 -9.22 -13.83
C GLU A 3 -4.35 -9.71 -12.43
N PHE A 4 -4.17 -8.86 -11.41
CA PHE A 4 -4.59 -9.18 -10.04
C PHE A 4 -6.12 -9.11 -9.94
N LYS A 5 -6.78 -10.27 -10.02
CA LYS A 5 -8.23 -10.36 -9.83
C LYS A 5 -8.60 -10.16 -8.35
N LEU A 6 -9.32 -9.07 -8.07
CA LEU A 6 -9.84 -8.79 -6.74
C LEU A 6 -10.80 -9.89 -6.26
N ARG A 7 -10.70 -10.25 -4.97
CA ARG A 7 -11.68 -11.08 -4.28
C ARG A 7 -13.01 -10.36 -4.19
N LYS A 8 -14.11 -11.11 -4.04
CA LYS A 8 -15.47 -10.56 -3.96
C LYS A 8 -15.59 -9.34 -3.03
N TRP A 9 -15.11 -9.45 -1.80
CA TRP A 9 -15.20 -8.35 -0.84
C TRP A 9 -14.38 -7.12 -1.26
N GLN A 10 -13.24 -7.31 -1.91
CA GLN A 10 -12.38 -6.22 -2.39
C GLN A 10 -13.05 -5.47 -3.54
N ALA A 11 -13.62 -6.22 -4.50
CA ALA A 11 -14.38 -5.66 -5.61
C ALA A 11 -15.65 -4.92 -5.16
N GLU A 12 -16.26 -5.34 -4.04
CA GLU A 12 -17.40 -4.62 -3.44
C GLU A 12 -16.97 -3.40 -2.61
N ALA A 13 -15.80 -3.45 -1.97
CA ALA A 13 -15.31 -2.39 -1.09
C ALA A 13 -14.65 -1.23 -1.83
N LEU A 14 -13.92 -1.50 -2.92
CA LEU A 14 -13.21 -0.49 -3.70
C LEU A 14 -14.13 0.64 -4.21
N PRO A 15 -15.26 0.37 -4.91
CA PRO A 15 -16.14 1.43 -5.37
C PRO A 15 -16.75 2.23 -4.22
N ARG A 16 -17.08 1.58 -3.10
CA ARG A 16 -17.56 2.28 -1.90
C ARG A 16 -16.52 3.24 -1.33
N TRP A 17 -15.24 2.87 -1.35
CA TRP A 17 -14.15 3.73 -0.90
C TRP A 17 -13.93 4.91 -1.85
N VAL A 18 -14.05 4.69 -3.18
CA VAL A 18 -14.03 5.75 -4.20
C VAL A 18 -15.18 6.74 -4.00
N ASP A 19 -16.41 6.25 -3.79
CA ASP A 19 -17.59 7.08 -3.51
C ASP A 19 -17.42 7.95 -2.24
N GLN A 20 -16.62 7.47 -1.28
CA GLN A 20 -16.25 8.19 -0.06
C GLN A 20 -15.02 9.10 -0.25
N LYS A 21 -14.71 9.50 -1.49
CA LYS A 21 -13.57 10.36 -1.85
C LYS A 21 -12.23 9.79 -1.37
N HIS A 22 -12.05 8.48 -1.52
CA HIS A 22 -10.83 7.75 -1.16
C HIS A 22 -10.51 7.81 0.36
N ARG A 23 -11.53 7.91 1.21
CA ARG A 23 -11.38 7.96 2.67
C ARG A 23 -12.27 6.93 3.35
N GLY A 24 -11.70 6.15 4.27
CA GLY A 24 -12.45 5.15 5.02
C GLY A 24 -11.56 4.19 5.80
N ILE A 25 -12.21 3.35 6.61
CA ILE A 25 -11.56 2.27 7.37
C ILE A 25 -12.17 0.95 6.90
N VAL A 26 -11.33 -0.02 6.56
CA VAL A 26 -11.75 -1.37 6.19
C VAL A 26 -11.23 -2.35 7.23
N SER A 27 -12.13 -3.10 7.86
CA SER A 27 -11.78 -4.15 8.82
C SER A 27 -11.70 -5.50 8.11
N VAL A 28 -10.54 -6.13 8.15
CA VAL A 28 -10.26 -7.40 7.47
C VAL A 28 -9.42 -8.28 8.39
N VAL A 29 -9.77 -9.56 8.47
CA VAL A 29 -8.97 -10.55 9.18
C VAL A 29 -7.59 -10.76 8.53
N THR A 30 -6.62 -11.23 9.31
CA THR A 30 -5.32 -11.68 8.76
C THR A 30 -5.53 -12.74 7.68
N GLY A 31 -4.74 -12.70 6.60
CA GLY A 31 -4.93 -13.56 5.42
C GLY A 31 -6.10 -13.16 4.49
N GLY A 32 -6.94 -12.20 4.90
CA GLY A 32 -8.10 -11.76 4.10
C GLY A 32 -7.75 -10.99 2.82
N GLY A 33 -6.47 -10.61 2.63
CA GLY A 33 -5.99 -9.91 1.44
C GLY A 33 -5.96 -8.38 1.57
N LYS A 34 -5.79 -7.86 2.80
CA LYS A 34 -5.75 -6.41 3.05
C LYS A 34 -4.63 -5.69 2.27
N THR A 35 -3.48 -6.33 2.06
CA THR A 35 -2.35 -5.74 1.32
C THR A 35 -2.72 -5.50 -0.14
N VAL A 36 -3.17 -6.53 -0.86
CA VAL A 36 -3.64 -6.42 -2.26
C VAL A 36 -4.75 -5.37 -2.38
N PHE A 37 -5.68 -5.32 -1.42
CA PHE A 37 -6.73 -4.30 -1.43
C PHE A 37 -6.17 -2.88 -1.31
N SER A 38 -5.23 -2.63 -0.39
CA SER A 38 -4.58 -1.33 -0.26
C SER A 38 -3.78 -0.93 -1.50
N LEU A 39 -3.11 -1.87 -2.17
CA LEU A 39 -2.39 -1.60 -3.42
C LEU A 39 -3.35 -1.31 -4.57
N ALA A 40 -4.49 -2.00 -4.64
CA ALA A 40 -5.57 -1.68 -5.57
C ALA A 40 -6.16 -0.29 -5.30
N CYS A 41 -6.31 0.13 -4.04
CA CYS A 41 -6.68 1.49 -3.68
C CYS A 41 -5.67 2.53 -4.20
N ILE A 42 -4.36 2.26 -4.08
CA ILE A 42 -3.31 3.15 -4.61
C ILE A 42 -3.38 3.23 -6.13
N GLN A 43 -3.55 2.08 -6.81
CA GLN A 43 -3.70 2.02 -8.26
C GLN A 43 -4.92 2.82 -8.74
N GLU A 44 -6.07 2.62 -8.10
CA GLU A 44 -7.31 3.33 -8.42
C GLU A 44 -7.19 4.84 -8.21
N ALA A 45 -6.64 5.27 -7.07
CA ALA A 45 -6.48 6.69 -6.78
C ALA A 45 -5.37 7.36 -7.61
N SER A 46 -4.42 6.58 -8.15
CA SER A 46 -3.26 7.04 -8.93
C SER A 46 -2.60 8.32 -8.39
N PRO A 47 -2.27 8.39 -7.08
CA PRO A 47 -1.65 9.58 -6.51
C PRO A 47 -0.20 9.71 -7.01
N ASP A 48 0.31 10.94 -7.10
CA ASP A 48 1.72 11.18 -7.37
C ASP A 48 2.63 10.54 -6.31
N THR A 49 2.20 10.55 -5.04
CA THR A 49 2.97 10.00 -3.93
C THR A 49 2.06 9.28 -2.93
N SER A 50 2.49 8.10 -2.46
CA SER A 50 1.77 7.31 -1.44
C SER A 50 2.66 7.02 -0.22
N LEU A 51 2.04 6.91 0.95
CA LEU A 51 2.70 6.44 2.18
C LEU A 51 1.92 5.29 2.81
N ILE A 52 2.61 4.16 2.99
CA ILE A 52 2.13 2.98 3.68
C ILE A 52 2.84 2.92 5.03
N VAL A 53 2.07 2.86 6.12
CA VAL A 53 2.61 2.76 7.48
C VAL A 53 2.31 1.38 8.05
N VAL A 54 3.34 0.70 8.54
CA VAL A 54 3.27 -0.66 9.09
C VAL A 54 3.85 -0.70 10.51
N PRO A 55 3.47 -1.68 11.35
CA PRO A 55 3.90 -1.69 12.75
C PRO A 55 5.29 -2.29 12.99
N THR A 56 5.82 -3.09 12.05
CA THR A 56 7.11 -3.79 12.23
C THR A 56 7.94 -3.78 10.94
N ILE A 57 9.26 -3.99 11.08
CA ILE A 57 10.18 -4.13 9.95
C ILE A 57 9.81 -5.36 9.09
N ALA A 58 9.46 -6.48 9.72
CA ALA A 58 9.04 -7.68 8.98
C ALA A 58 7.82 -7.43 8.07
N LEU A 59 6.87 -6.59 8.51
CA LEU A 59 5.75 -6.18 7.66
C LEU A 59 6.18 -5.16 6.60
N LEU A 60 7.18 -4.32 6.89
CA LEU A 60 7.74 -3.42 5.88
C LEU A 60 8.34 -4.21 4.73
N ASP A 61 9.18 -5.20 5.03
CA ASP A 61 9.81 -6.07 4.03
C ASP A 61 8.75 -6.79 3.18
N GLN A 62 7.71 -7.32 3.83
CA GLN A 62 6.58 -7.95 3.12
C GLN A 62 5.85 -6.98 2.18
N TRP A 63 5.54 -5.76 2.65
CA TRP A 63 4.84 -4.77 1.83
C TRP A 63 5.71 -4.22 0.70
N TRP A 64 7.02 -4.16 0.91
CA TRP A 64 8.00 -3.73 -0.08
C TRP A 64 8.02 -4.67 -1.29
N GLU A 65 8.15 -5.97 -1.03
CA GLU A 65 8.10 -7.01 -2.06
C GLU A 65 6.73 -7.06 -2.75
N GLU A 66 5.63 -7.00 -1.99
CA GLU A 66 4.29 -7.07 -2.54
C GLU A 66 3.98 -5.85 -3.42
N ALA A 67 4.37 -4.63 -3.00
CA ALA A 67 4.17 -3.43 -3.81
C ALA A 67 4.97 -3.48 -5.11
N ALA A 68 6.25 -3.85 -5.05
CA ALA A 68 7.08 -4.00 -6.24
C ALA A 68 6.48 -5.02 -7.22
N SER A 69 6.09 -6.19 -6.71
CA SER A 69 5.44 -7.24 -7.50
C SER A 69 4.10 -6.80 -8.12
N PHE A 70 3.24 -6.16 -7.32
CA PHE A 70 1.91 -5.72 -7.75
C PHE A 70 1.96 -4.68 -8.88
N PHE A 71 2.89 -3.72 -8.78
CA PHE A 71 3.06 -2.66 -9.78
C PHE A 71 4.05 -3.01 -10.89
N GLY A 72 4.72 -4.16 -10.81
CA GLY A 72 5.76 -4.56 -11.78
C GLY A 72 7.00 -3.67 -11.73
N LEU A 73 7.32 -3.14 -10.54
CA LEU A 73 8.47 -2.27 -10.28
C LEU A 73 9.68 -3.09 -9.81
N ALA A 74 10.87 -2.56 -10.01
CA ALA A 74 12.05 -2.99 -9.28
C ALA A 74 11.93 -2.58 -7.80
N LEU A 75 12.58 -3.34 -6.92
CA LEU A 75 12.50 -3.10 -5.48
C LEU A 75 13.02 -1.71 -5.07
N ASP A 76 14.04 -1.19 -5.74
CA ASP A 76 14.62 0.14 -5.47
C ASP A 76 13.72 1.32 -5.92
N GLU A 77 12.76 1.07 -6.80
CA GLU A 77 11.74 2.05 -7.20
C GLU A 77 10.74 2.33 -6.07
N VAL A 78 10.56 1.41 -5.11
CA VAL A 78 9.75 1.61 -3.89
C VAL A 78 10.64 2.16 -2.76
N ASN A 79 10.23 3.27 -2.15
CA ASN A 79 11.04 3.92 -1.11
C ASN A 79 10.77 3.33 0.28
N ILE A 80 11.84 3.03 1.02
CA ILE A 80 11.77 2.65 2.44
C ILE A 80 12.19 3.85 3.30
N ILE A 81 11.31 4.27 4.20
CA ILE A 81 11.57 5.33 5.17
C ILE A 81 12.06 4.69 6.48
N THR A 82 13.38 4.77 6.70
CA THR A 82 14.04 4.37 7.96
C THR A 82 14.88 5.51 8.51
N GLY A 83 14.82 5.73 9.83
CA GLY A 83 15.67 6.69 10.54
C GLY A 83 15.59 8.13 10.01
N ARG A 84 16.54 8.52 9.15
CA ARG A 84 16.68 9.87 8.56
C ARG A 84 16.22 9.97 7.10
N SER A 85 15.86 8.85 6.47
CA SER A 85 15.36 8.84 5.09
C SER A 85 14.11 9.72 4.98
N GLN A 86 14.01 10.46 3.88
CA GLN A 86 12.88 11.34 3.61
C GLN A 86 11.89 10.68 2.66
N LEU A 87 10.66 11.18 2.69
CA LEU A 87 9.64 10.81 1.72
C LEU A 87 10.11 11.21 0.31
N ARG A 88 10.02 10.25 -0.62
CA ARG A 88 10.37 10.45 -2.03
C ARG A 88 9.08 10.67 -2.81
N SER A 89 9.01 11.79 -3.52
CA SER A 89 7.90 12.09 -4.43
C SER A 89 7.90 11.17 -5.64
N GLY A 90 6.75 10.97 -6.28
CA GLY A 90 6.62 10.14 -7.48
C GLY A 90 6.69 8.64 -7.22
N THR A 91 6.54 8.19 -5.98
CA THR A 91 6.62 6.75 -5.64
C THR A 91 5.76 6.37 -4.42
N ILE A 92 5.73 5.06 -4.15
CA ILE A 92 5.24 4.43 -2.93
C ILE A 92 6.34 4.49 -1.88
N ASN A 93 6.01 5.05 -0.72
CA ASN A 93 6.85 5.10 0.45
C ASN A 93 6.31 4.12 1.50
N ILE A 94 7.19 3.38 2.17
CA ILE A 94 6.82 2.46 3.25
C ILE A 94 7.61 2.82 4.51
N ALA A 95 6.90 3.02 5.62
CA ALA A 95 7.49 3.42 6.89
C ALA A 95 7.00 2.54 8.04
N VAL A 96 7.86 2.30 9.02
CA VAL A 96 7.44 1.71 10.31
C VAL A 96 6.86 2.81 11.19
N LEU A 97 5.82 2.51 11.98
CA LEU A 97 5.09 3.48 12.81
C LEU A 97 5.99 4.30 13.76
N ASN A 98 7.05 3.70 14.30
CA ASN A 98 8.06 4.37 15.13
C ASN A 98 8.89 5.43 14.38
N THR A 99 8.95 5.32 13.06
CA THR A 99 9.65 6.26 12.16
C THR A 99 8.67 7.30 11.62
N ALA A 100 7.41 6.91 11.32
CA ALA A 100 6.39 7.82 10.77
C ALA A 100 5.83 8.83 11.80
N ALA A 101 5.98 8.55 13.09
CA ALA A 101 5.52 9.43 14.19
C ALA A 101 6.56 10.47 14.63
N ARG A 102 7.75 10.50 14.02
CA ARG A 102 8.82 11.46 14.31
C ARG A 102 8.88 12.52 13.22
#